data_AF-A0A6C0HYZ5-F1
#
_entry.id   AF-A0A6C0HYZ5-F1
#
_cell.length_a   1.000
_cell.length_b   1.000
_cell.length_c   1.000
_cell.angle_alpha   90.00
_cell.angle_beta   90.00
_cell.angle_gamma   90.00
#
_symmetry.space_group_name_H-M   'P 1'
#
loop_
_entity.id
_entity.type
_entity.pdbx_description
1 polymer ?
#
loop_
_entity_poly.entity_id
_entity_poly.type
_entity_poly.pdbx_seq_one_letter_code
_entity_poly.pdbx_strand_id
1 'polypeptide(L)'
;MSYIIEGGINFYDELYKSLDESPNKDSNSVCLITGLPLTENFVTMECKHTFNYIPLFNDICNHKKKYNSMERKMLKSTEIRCPYCRHVQTTLLPYYENMNVKQIHGVNYFSETANILNSLSDPSISPYLVGECCYKYKSGDQLIPCSNTKVTLVGEKLYCIGHRYLGKVALIKEIKLKEKMDIKQKMMLAKQKLAEEKLLAKEEAIKQKQLLKQNKINSIEKIKVDLGLAVVALPGCQQILTSGKNKGAQCCCLKIHTNNMCLRHHNLLNKHMPVVESIGEKI
;
A
#
# COMPACT_ATOMS: atom_id res chain seq x y z
N MET A 1 15.71 -59.91 13.19
CA MET A 1 15.90 -61.12 12.34
C MET A 1 17.27 -60.99 11.71
N SER A 2 18.22 -61.86 12.07
CA SER A 2 19.55 -61.90 11.47
C SER A 2 19.48 -62.76 10.20
N TYR A 3 19.81 -62.16 9.06
CA TYR A 3 19.92 -62.88 7.78
C TYR A 3 21.40 -63.01 7.46
N ILE A 4 21.96 -64.18 7.74
CA ILE A 4 23.37 -64.49 7.54
C ILE A 4 23.50 -65.15 6.17
N ILE A 5 24.26 -64.53 5.27
CA ILE A 5 24.57 -65.07 3.94
C ILE A 5 25.77 -66.04 4.09
N GLU A 6 25.87 -67.05 3.23
CA GLU A 6 27.03 -67.98 3.20
C GLU A 6 28.35 -67.18 3.15
N GLY A 7 29.14 -67.29 4.21
CA GLY A 7 30.33 -66.44 4.46
C GLY A 7 30.33 -65.69 5.80
N GLY A 8 29.27 -65.82 6.62
CA GLY A 8 29.25 -65.27 7.99
C GLY A 8 29.01 -63.75 8.05
N ILE A 9 28.64 -63.15 6.93
CA ILE A 9 28.31 -61.72 6.84
C ILE A 9 26.82 -61.58 7.14
N ASN A 10 26.50 -60.91 8.25
CA ASN A 10 25.14 -60.50 8.56
C ASN A 10 24.81 -59.28 7.70
N PHE A 11 23.95 -59.48 6.70
CA PHE A 11 23.60 -58.46 5.71
C PHE A 11 23.13 -57.14 6.34
N TYR A 12 22.38 -57.22 7.44
CA TYR A 12 21.90 -56.04 8.15
C TYR A 12 23.02 -55.29 8.86
N ASP A 13 23.98 -55.99 9.45
CA ASP A 13 25.10 -55.35 10.16
C ASP A 13 25.98 -54.57 9.18
N GLU A 14 26.19 -55.10 7.98
CA GLU A 14 26.95 -54.41 6.92
C GLU A 14 26.21 -53.18 6.36
N LEU A 15 24.87 -53.26 6.26
CA LEU A 15 24.02 -52.12 5.94
C LEU A 15 24.08 -51.02 7.00
N TYR A 16 24.04 -51.37 8.29
CA TYR A 16 24.11 -50.38 9.37
C TYR A 16 25.47 -49.71 9.46
N LYS A 17 26.58 -50.43 9.24
CA LYS A 17 27.91 -49.82 9.13
C LYS A 17 27.98 -48.74 8.05
N SER A 18 27.27 -48.94 6.93
CA SER A 18 27.19 -47.96 5.84
C SER A 18 26.31 -46.75 6.17
N LEU A 19 25.43 -46.85 7.17
CA LEU A 19 24.55 -45.76 7.62
C LEU A 19 25.18 -44.90 8.73
N ASP A 20 26.09 -45.46 9.53
CA ASP A 20 26.67 -44.81 10.70
C ASP A 20 27.95 -43.99 10.40
N GLU A 21 28.54 -44.13 9.21
CA GLU A 21 29.67 -43.30 8.75
C GLU A 21 29.22 -41.94 8.20
N SER A 22 28.52 -41.16 9.03
CA SER A 22 28.62 -39.68 9.17
C SER A 22 27.36 -39.08 9.81
N PRO A 23 27.34 -38.80 11.13
CA PRO A 23 26.31 -37.95 11.71
C PRO A 23 26.74 -36.49 11.57
N ASN A 24 26.84 -35.99 10.32
CA ASN A 24 26.84 -34.55 10.10
C ASN A 24 25.41 -34.10 9.76
N LYS A 25 24.71 -33.72 10.84
CA LYS A 25 23.68 -32.68 10.98
C LYS A 25 22.78 -32.38 9.77
N ASP A 26 21.47 -32.39 10.04
CA ASP A 26 20.37 -31.82 9.24
C ASP A 26 19.73 -32.73 8.19
N SER A 27 19.17 -33.86 8.64
CA SER A 27 18.12 -34.60 7.91
C SER A 27 16.89 -33.74 7.56
N ASN A 28 16.76 -32.55 8.16
CA ASN A 28 15.72 -31.57 7.84
C ASN A 28 16.04 -30.69 6.62
N SER A 29 17.22 -30.79 6.02
CA SER A 29 17.66 -29.89 4.94
C SER A 29 17.43 -30.45 3.53
N VAL A 30 16.78 -31.60 3.39
CA VAL A 30 16.54 -32.26 2.09
C VAL A 30 15.05 -32.38 1.76
N CYS A 31 14.72 -32.19 0.49
CA CYS A 31 13.39 -32.37 -0.06
C CYS A 31 13.06 -33.86 -0.17
N LEU A 32 11.99 -34.31 0.49
CA LEU A 32 11.57 -35.72 0.54
C LEU A 32 11.03 -36.27 -0.81
N ILE A 33 10.84 -35.42 -1.82
CA ILE A 33 10.43 -35.87 -3.17
C ILE A 33 11.65 -36.07 -4.08
N THR A 34 12.60 -35.15 -4.06
CA THR A 34 13.72 -35.14 -5.01
C THR A 34 15.05 -35.62 -4.42
N GLY A 35 15.16 -35.73 -3.10
CA GLY A 35 16.43 -36.00 -2.41
C GLY A 35 17.46 -34.87 -2.53
N LEU A 36 17.05 -33.71 -3.02
CA LEU A 36 17.91 -32.53 -3.20
C LEU A 36 17.80 -31.60 -1.98
N PRO A 37 18.81 -30.74 -1.72
CA PRO A 37 18.71 -29.74 -0.66
C PRO A 37 17.47 -28.84 -0.81
N LEU A 38 16.95 -28.37 0.33
CA LEU A 38 15.83 -27.44 0.37
C LEU A 38 16.23 -26.09 -0.24
N THR A 39 15.40 -25.56 -1.12
CA THR A 39 15.59 -24.23 -1.71
C THR A 39 14.99 -23.15 -0.81
N GLU A 40 15.30 -21.87 -1.06
CA GLU A 40 14.78 -20.73 -0.27
C GLU A 40 13.26 -20.74 -0.11
N ASN A 41 12.53 -21.21 -1.12
CA ASN A 41 11.07 -21.28 -1.12
C ASN A 41 10.53 -22.68 -0.76
N PHE A 42 11.16 -23.37 0.18
CA PHE A 42 10.64 -24.65 0.66
C PHE A 42 9.30 -24.48 1.38
N VAL A 43 8.49 -25.53 1.38
CA VAL A 43 7.17 -25.55 2.04
C VAL A 43 7.15 -26.66 3.07
N THR A 44 6.72 -26.31 4.28
CA THR A 44 6.43 -27.25 5.36
C THR A 44 4.92 -27.48 5.42
N MET A 45 4.51 -28.73 5.26
CA MET A 45 3.11 -29.15 5.36
C MET A 45 2.66 -29.26 6.83
N GLU A 46 1.35 -29.32 7.11
CA GLU A 46 0.80 -29.48 8.47
C GLU A 46 1.27 -30.78 9.14
N CYS A 47 1.51 -31.80 8.33
CA CYS A 47 2.11 -33.07 8.75
C CYS A 47 3.63 -33.00 9.01
N LYS A 48 4.22 -31.80 9.04
CA LYS A 48 5.64 -31.50 9.30
C LYS A 48 6.64 -31.99 8.25
N HIS A 49 6.17 -32.49 7.11
CA HIS A 49 7.05 -32.85 6.00
C HIS A 49 7.41 -31.61 5.18
N THR A 50 8.70 -31.49 4.84
CA THR A 50 9.26 -30.38 4.07
C THR A 50 9.55 -30.80 2.63
N PHE A 51 9.23 -29.90 1.70
CA PHE A 51 9.44 -30.16 0.27
C PHE A 51 9.86 -28.87 -0.45
N ASN A 52 10.58 -29.05 -1.56
CA ASN A 52 10.75 -27.97 -2.53
C ASN A 52 9.41 -27.69 -3.22
N TYR A 53 9.14 -26.40 -3.44
CA TYR A 53 7.85 -25.95 -3.96
C TYR A 53 7.50 -26.55 -5.33
N ILE A 54 8.44 -26.56 -6.28
CA ILE A 54 8.17 -27.02 -7.66
C ILE A 54 7.80 -28.53 -7.68
N PRO A 55 8.58 -29.45 -7.06
CA PRO A 55 8.19 -30.84 -6.95
C PRO A 55 6.83 -31.05 -6.27
N LEU A 56 6.58 -30.36 -5.15
CA LEU A 56 5.32 -30.46 -4.41
C LEU A 56 4.12 -29.96 -5.23
N PHE A 57 4.29 -28.82 -5.90
CA PHE A 57 3.28 -28.23 -6.78
C PHE A 57 2.92 -29.18 -7.92
N ASN A 58 3.91 -29.78 -8.57
CA ASN A 58 3.70 -30.73 -9.67
C ASN A 58 2.99 -32.00 -9.20
N ASP A 59 3.36 -32.54 -8.03
CA ASP A 59 2.70 -33.72 -7.46
C ASP A 59 1.22 -33.46 -7.16
N ILE A 60 0.92 -32.34 -6.47
CA ILE A 60 -0.46 -31.95 -6.16
C ILE A 60 -1.25 -31.67 -7.45
N CYS A 61 -0.65 -31.01 -8.43
CA CYS A 61 -1.28 -30.78 -9.73
C CYS A 61 -1.65 -32.10 -10.43
N ASN A 62 -0.72 -33.06 -10.43
CA ASN A 62 -0.97 -34.38 -11.02
C ASN A 62 -2.09 -35.10 -10.28
N HIS A 63 -2.07 -35.08 -8.95
CA HIS A 63 -3.09 -35.72 -8.14
C HIS A 63 -4.50 -35.13 -8.37
N LYS A 64 -4.61 -33.81 -8.56
CA LYS A 64 -5.92 -33.16 -8.79
C LYS A 64 -6.43 -33.27 -10.23
N LYS A 65 -5.53 -33.36 -11.21
CA LYS A 65 -5.92 -33.39 -12.64
C LYS A 65 -6.05 -34.79 -13.21
N LYS A 66 -5.20 -35.72 -12.77
CA LYS A 66 -5.20 -37.10 -13.27
C LYS A 66 -6.05 -37.95 -12.33
N TYR A 67 -7.07 -38.58 -12.89
CA TYR A 67 -7.84 -39.59 -12.16
C TYR A 67 -6.93 -40.77 -11.84
N ASN A 68 -6.81 -41.11 -10.55
CA ASN A 68 -6.09 -42.29 -10.09
C ASN A 68 -7.11 -43.26 -9.47
N SER A 69 -7.32 -44.40 -10.12
CA SER A 69 -8.24 -45.45 -9.65
C SER A 69 -7.83 -46.05 -8.30
N MET A 70 -6.55 -45.94 -7.92
CA MET A 70 -6.06 -46.43 -6.63
C MET A 70 -6.33 -45.46 -5.47
N GLU A 71 -6.80 -44.24 -5.77
CA GLU A 71 -7.11 -43.25 -4.73
C GLU A 71 -8.52 -43.50 -4.18
N ARG A 72 -8.62 -43.81 -2.88
CA ARG A 72 -9.91 -44.11 -2.23
C ARG A 72 -10.79 -42.88 -2.02
N LYS A 73 -10.21 -41.68 -1.96
CA LYS A 73 -10.91 -40.45 -1.60
C LYS A 73 -10.57 -39.32 -2.57
N MET A 74 -11.60 -38.76 -3.21
CA MET A 74 -11.44 -37.52 -3.96
C MET A 74 -11.28 -36.34 -2.99
N LEU A 75 -10.22 -35.55 -3.18
CA LEU A 75 -9.98 -34.35 -2.40
C LEU A 75 -10.87 -33.21 -2.88
N LYS A 76 -11.34 -32.38 -1.94
CA LYS A 76 -12.04 -31.15 -2.30
C LYS A 76 -11.10 -30.15 -2.98
N SER A 77 -11.66 -29.15 -3.65
CA SER A 77 -10.89 -28.04 -4.22
C SER A 77 -9.98 -27.37 -3.18
N THR A 78 -10.42 -27.27 -1.93
CA THR A 78 -9.68 -26.65 -0.82
C THR A 78 -8.69 -27.58 -0.11
N GLU A 79 -8.67 -28.87 -0.43
CA GLU A 79 -7.86 -29.86 0.28
C GLU A 79 -6.65 -30.29 -0.55
N ILE A 80 -5.48 -30.40 0.04
CA ILE A 80 -4.28 -30.98 -0.58
C ILE A 80 -3.74 -32.12 0.28
N ARG A 81 -3.05 -33.06 -0.36
CA ARG A 81 -2.53 -34.27 0.28
C ARG A 81 -1.02 -34.26 0.24
N CYS A 82 -0.39 -34.59 1.36
CA CYS A 82 1.05 -34.74 1.44
C CYS A 82 1.53 -35.92 0.57
N PRO A 83 2.53 -35.73 -0.31
CA PRO A 83 3.04 -36.82 -1.16
C PRO A 83 3.67 -37.96 -0.34
N TYR A 84 4.28 -37.63 0.80
CA TYR A 84 5.00 -38.59 1.64
C TYR A 84 4.05 -39.42 2.54
N CYS A 85 3.37 -38.76 3.48
CA CYS A 85 2.53 -39.46 4.47
C CYS A 85 1.04 -39.55 4.11
N ARG A 86 0.62 -38.98 2.97
CA ARG A 86 -0.79 -38.92 2.52
C ARG A 86 -1.76 -38.23 3.48
N HIS A 87 -1.26 -37.49 4.49
CA HIS A 87 -2.09 -36.63 5.33
C HIS A 87 -2.76 -35.55 4.48
N VAL A 88 -4.05 -35.32 4.71
CA VAL A 88 -4.85 -34.33 3.99
C VAL A 88 -4.98 -33.08 4.85
N GLN A 89 -4.59 -31.94 4.30
CA GLN A 89 -4.73 -30.63 4.93
C GLN A 89 -5.69 -29.75 4.12
N THR A 90 -6.33 -28.79 4.79
CA THR A 90 -7.27 -27.82 4.18
C THR A 90 -6.59 -26.53 3.72
N THR A 91 -5.30 -26.38 3.99
CA THR A 91 -4.50 -25.24 3.58
C THR A 91 -3.86 -25.50 2.21
N LEU A 92 -4.16 -24.63 1.24
CA LEU A 92 -3.56 -24.68 -0.10
C LEU A 92 -2.09 -24.23 -0.06
N LEU A 93 -1.35 -24.52 -1.14
CA LEU A 93 0.03 -24.05 -1.26
C LEU A 93 0.08 -22.51 -1.33
N PRO A 94 1.07 -21.87 -0.68
CA PRO A 94 1.29 -20.43 -0.83
C PRO A 94 1.66 -20.08 -2.27
N TYR A 95 1.18 -18.94 -2.76
CA TYR A 95 1.51 -18.45 -4.10
C TYR A 95 2.72 -17.52 -4.03
N TYR A 96 3.78 -17.83 -4.80
CA TYR A 96 4.98 -17.01 -4.92
C TYR A 96 5.10 -16.43 -6.32
N GLU A 97 4.98 -15.10 -6.45
CA GLU A 97 5.13 -14.38 -7.73
C GLU A 97 6.51 -14.61 -8.35
N ASN A 98 7.54 -14.67 -7.51
CA ASN A 98 8.94 -14.82 -7.91
C ASN A 98 9.28 -16.18 -8.56
N MET A 99 8.39 -17.18 -8.46
CA MET A 99 8.64 -18.51 -9.03
C MET A 99 8.03 -18.71 -10.42
N ASN A 100 7.36 -17.72 -11.00
CA ASN A 100 6.76 -17.78 -12.34
C ASN A 100 5.85 -19.00 -12.55
N VAL A 101 5.20 -19.47 -11.47
CA VAL A 101 4.27 -20.61 -11.51
C VAL A 101 2.86 -20.09 -11.71
N LYS A 102 2.08 -20.74 -12.58
CA LYS A 102 0.69 -20.33 -12.84
C LYS A 102 -0.19 -20.55 -11.62
N GLN A 103 -1.15 -19.65 -11.39
CA GLN A 103 -2.23 -19.87 -10.43
C GLN A 103 -3.17 -20.97 -10.95
N ILE A 104 -3.32 -22.04 -10.18
CA ILE A 104 -4.15 -23.20 -10.48
C ILE A 104 -5.15 -23.39 -9.35
N HIS A 105 -6.43 -23.41 -9.72
CA HIS A 105 -7.55 -23.62 -8.81
C HIS A 105 -7.38 -24.90 -8.00
N GLY A 106 -7.42 -24.75 -6.68
CA GLY A 106 -7.34 -25.84 -5.71
C GLY A 106 -5.94 -26.42 -5.50
N VAL A 107 -4.89 -25.78 -6.02
CA VAL A 107 -3.49 -26.14 -5.74
C VAL A 107 -2.81 -25.03 -4.95
N ASN A 108 -2.62 -23.87 -5.58
CA ASN A 108 -1.97 -22.69 -5.00
C ASN A 108 -2.90 -21.46 -4.95
N TYR A 109 -4.13 -21.59 -5.45
CA TYR A 109 -5.10 -20.52 -5.45
C TYR A 109 -6.52 -21.10 -5.33
N PHE A 110 -7.36 -20.48 -4.50
CA PHE A 110 -8.78 -20.80 -4.45
C PHE A 110 -9.57 -19.75 -5.23
N SER A 111 -10.41 -20.21 -6.16
CA SER A 111 -11.23 -19.37 -7.01
C SER A 111 -12.67 -19.77 -6.77
N GLU A 112 -13.41 -18.89 -6.11
CA GLU A 112 -14.82 -19.12 -5.81
C GLU A 112 -15.62 -19.37 -7.09
N THR A 113 -15.34 -18.63 -8.17
CA THR A 113 -15.99 -18.83 -9.47
C THR A 113 -15.70 -20.20 -10.09
N ALA A 114 -14.46 -20.70 -10.01
CA ALA A 114 -14.09 -22.02 -10.52
C ALA A 114 -14.69 -23.13 -9.66
N ASN A 115 -14.73 -22.94 -8.34
CA ASN A 115 -15.39 -23.86 -7.43
C ASN A 115 -16.89 -23.95 -7.73
N ILE A 116 -17.57 -22.80 -7.90
CA ILE A 116 -18.97 -22.74 -8.30
C ILE A 116 -19.20 -23.50 -9.60
N LEU A 117 -18.33 -23.38 -10.62
CA LEU A 117 -18.46 -24.17 -11.85
C LEU A 117 -18.33 -25.68 -11.58
N ASN A 118 -17.31 -26.09 -10.82
CA ASN A 118 -16.95 -27.48 -10.59
C ASN A 118 -17.86 -28.24 -9.61
N SER A 119 -18.59 -27.57 -8.71
CA SER A 119 -19.55 -28.20 -7.77
C SER A 119 -20.79 -28.81 -8.45
N LEU A 120 -20.70 -29.25 -9.70
CA LEU A 120 -21.81 -29.70 -10.55
C LEU A 120 -21.77 -31.19 -10.88
N SER A 121 -20.70 -31.90 -10.52
CA SER A 121 -20.52 -33.31 -10.85
C SER A 121 -21.11 -34.27 -9.83
N ASP A 122 -21.66 -33.79 -8.70
CA ASP A 122 -22.23 -34.66 -7.68
C ASP A 122 -23.75 -34.48 -7.52
N PRO A 123 -24.55 -35.33 -8.20
CA PRO A 123 -25.99 -35.42 -7.99
C PRO A 123 -26.40 -35.79 -6.57
N SER A 124 -25.49 -36.31 -5.74
CA SER A 124 -25.81 -36.77 -4.38
C SER A 124 -25.93 -35.63 -3.36
N ILE A 125 -25.44 -34.42 -3.68
CA ILE A 125 -25.27 -33.33 -2.71
C ILE A 125 -26.40 -32.29 -2.79
N SER A 126 -27.10 -32.16 -3.92
CA SER A 126 -28.19 -31.20 -4.07
C SER A 126 -29.52 -31.93 -4.26
N PRO A 127 -30.35 -32.08 -3.22
CA PRO A 127 -31.69 -32.64 -3.39
C PRO A 127 -32.48 -31.80 -4.39
N TYR A 128 -33.19 -32.47 -5.28
CA TYR A 128 -34.12 -31.79 -6.18
C TYR A 128 -35.28 -31.25 -5.36
N LEU A 129 -35.60 -29.97 -5.59
CA LEU A 129 -36.76 -29.31 -5.02
C LEU A 129 -37.85 -29.24 -6.09
N VAL A 130 -39.11 -29.31 -5.64
CA VAL A 130 -40.26 -28.97 -6.47
C VAL A 130 -40.44 -27.46 -6.38
N GLY A 131 -40.32 -26.76 -7.49
CA GLY A 131 -40.42 -25.30 -7.55
C GLY A 131 -40.22 -24.77 -8.97
N GLU A 132 -40.33 -23.45 -9.16
CA GLU A 132 -40.24 -22.84 -10.48
C GLU A 132 -38.81 -22.48 -10.87
N CYS A 133 -38.44 -22.75 -12.12
CA CYS A 133 -37.14 -22.39 -12.64
C CYS A 133 -37.08 -20.88 -12.95
N CYS A 134 -36.10 -20.18 -12.39
CA CYS A 134 -35.91 -18.74 -12.58
C CYS A 134 -35.47 -18.34 -14.00
N TYR A 135 -35.20 -19.30 -14.89
CA TYR A 135 -34.77 -19.00 -16.25
C TYR A 135 -35.95 -18.59 -17.14
N LYS A 136 -35.74 -17.51 -17.90
CA LYS A 136 -36.67 -17.00 -18.91
C LYS A 136 -35.96 -16.95 -20.25
N TYR A 137 -36.58 -17.48 -21.30
CA TYR A 137 -36.05 -17.39 -22.66
C TYR A 137 -36.85 -16.36 -23.47
N LYS A 138 -36.20 -15.78 -24.49
CA LYS A 138 -36.83 -14.83 -25.39
C LYS A 138 -37.54 -15.58 -26.52
N SER A 139 -38.79 -15.22 -26.78
CA SER A 139 -39.55 -15.63 -27.95
C SER A 139 -40.18 -14.38 -28.56
N GLY A 140 -39.52 -13.81 -29.57
CA GLY A 140 -39.82 -12.45 -30.04
C GLY A 140 -39.55 -11.42 -28.94
N ASP A 141 -40.50 -10.53 -28.70
CA ASP A 141 -40.44 -9.50 -27.65
C ASP A 141 -40.88 -9.99 -26.26
N GLN A 142 -41.38 -11.22 -26.16
CA GLN A 142 -41.88 -11.78 -24.91
C GLN A 142 -40.83 -12.66 -24.22
N LEU A 143 -40.78 -12.57 -22.89
CA LEU A 143 -39.99 -13.44 -22.02
C LEU A 143 -40.87 -14.56 -21.48
N ILE A 144 -40.62 -15.78 -21.94
CA ILE A 144 -41.37 -16.96 -21.52
C ILE A 144 -40.61 -17.66 -20.39
N PRO A 145 -41.25 -17.98 -19.25
CA PRO A 145 -40.62 -18.72 -18.16
C PRO A 145 -40.44 -20.19 -18.51
N CYS A 146 -39.44 -20.83 -17.91
CA CYS A 146 -39.25 -22.26 -18.04
C CYS A 146 -40.34 -23.04 -17.29
N SER A 147 -40.93 -24.06 -17.94
CA SER A 147 -41.99 -24.92 -17.39
C SER A 147 -41.50 -26.04 -16.46
N ASN A 148 -40.19 -26.20 -16.27
CA ASN A 148 -39.65 -27.28 -15.45
C ASN A 148 -39.82 -27.01 -13.97
N THR A 149 -40.39 -27.99 -13.25
CA THR A 149 -40.67 -27.92 -11.82
C THR A 149 -39.61 -28.58 -10.93
N LYS A 150 -38.72 -29.40 -11.51
CA LYS A 150 -37.60 -30.02 -10.80
C LYS A 150 -36.41 -29.07 -10.84
N VAL A 151 -36.13 -28.41 -9.72
CA VAL A 151 -35.13 -27.34 -9.60
C VAL A 151 -34.10 -27.63 -8.53
N THR A 152 -32.97 -26.95 -8.63
CA THR A 152 -31.85 -26.99 -7.68
C THR A 152 -31.43 -25.56 -7.36
N LEU A 153 -30.94 -25.34 -6.14
CA LEU A 153 -30.48 -24.03 -5.69
C LEU A 153 -29.10 -23.71 -6.30
N VAL A 154 -28.99 -22.54 -6.92
CA VAL A 154 -27.74 -21.98 -7.44
C VAL A 154 -27.61 -20.55 -6.93
N GLY A 155 -26.80 -20.37 -5.88
CA GLY A 155 -26.77 -19.11 -5.12
C GLY A 155 -28.09 -18.89 -4.42
N GLU A 156 -28.80 -17.81 -4.76
CA GLU A 156 -30.11 -17.46 -4.19
C GLU A 156 -31.28 -17.77 -5.14
N LYS A 157 -31.00 -18.39 -6.30
CA LYS A 157 -32.00 -18.61 -7.37
C LYS A 157 -32.16 -20.10 -7.67
N LEU A 158 -33.35 -20.50 -8.11
CA LEU A 158 -33.70 -21.89 -8.43
C LEU A 158 -33.60 -22.14 -9.95
N TYR A 159 -32.90 -23.19 -10.36
CA TYR A 159 -32.77 -23.55 -11.77
C TYR A 159 -33.02 -25.04 -11.99
N CYS A 160 -33.72 -25.37 -13.08
CA CYS A 160 -33.86 -26.75 -13.52
C CYS A 160 -32.54 -27.32 -14.06
N ILE A 161 -32.46 -28.64 -14.24
CA ILE A 161 -31.26 -29.33 -14.73
C ILE A 161 -30.73 -28.70 -16.03
N GLY A 162 -31.61 -28.44 -17.00
CA GLY A 162 -31.24 -27.84 -18.29
C GLY A 162 -30.71 -26.41 -18.19
N HIS A 163 -31.12 -25.65 -17.15
CA HIS A 163 -30.73 -24.24 -16.97
C HIS A 163 -29.77 -23.99 -15.81
N ARG A 164 -29.35 -25.04 -15.09
CA ARG A 164 -28.43 -24.95 -13.95
C ARG A 164 -27.09 -24.34 -14.34
N TYR A 165 -26.56 -24.70 -15.50
CA TYR A 165 -25.33 -24.10 -16.05
C TYR A 165 -25.49 -22.60 -16.29
N LEU A 166 -26.61 -22.18 -16.90
CA LEU A 166 -26.90 -20.76 -17.15
C LEU A 166 -27.04 -19.98 -15.84
N GLY A 167 -27.68 -20.56 -14.83
CA GLY A 167 -27.74 -19.99 -13.49
C GLY A 167 -26.37 -19.75 -12.87
N LYS A 168 -25.45 -20.72 -13.01
CA LYS A 168 -24.05 -20.54 -12.55
C LYS A 168 -23.32 -19.45 -13.30
N VAL A 169 -23.46 -19.41 -14.63
CA VAL A 169 -22.86 -18.35 -15.45
C VAL A 169 -23.39 -16.97 -15.04
N ALA A 170 -24.68 -16.86 -14.73
CA ALA A 170 -25.27 -15.62 -14.22
C ALA A 170 -24.69 -15.25 -12.84
N LEU A 171 -24.63 -16.19 -11.90
CA LEU A 171 -24.04 -15.97 -10.57
C LEU A 171 -22.57 -15.52 -10.65
N ILE A 172 -21.77 -16.14 -11.53
CA ILE A 172 -20.37 -15.75 -11.75
C ILE A 172 -20.26 -14.33 -12.30
N LYS A 173 -21.18 -13.93 -13.19
CA LYS A 173 -21.23 -12.54 -13.70
C LYS A 173 -21.56 -11.57 -12.58
N GLU A 174 -22.50 -11.91 -11.70
CA GLU A 174 -22.87 -11.09 -10.53
C GLU A 174 -21.67 -10.93 -9.58
N ILE A 175 -20.95 -12.01 -9.26
CA ILE A 175 -19.74 -11.97 -8.41
C ILE A 175 -18.67 -11.06 -9.03
N LYS A 176 -18.33 -11.25 -10.31
CA LYS A 176 -17.34 -10.43 -11.01
C LYS A 176 -17.73 -8.95 -11.08
N LEU A 177 -19.03 -8.65 -11.15
CA LEU A 177 -19.52 -7.27 -11.14
C LEU A 177 -19.34 -6.64 -9.77
N LYS A 178 -19.68 -7.36 -8.69
CA LYS A 178 -19.46 -6.92 -7.30
C LYS A 178 -17.97 -6.65 -7.04
N GLU A 179 -17.09 -7.58 -7.39
CA GLU A 179 -15.63 -7.40 -7.25
C GLU A 179 -15.12 -6.13 -7.96
N LYS A 180 -15.59 -5.87 -9.18
CA LYS A 180 -15.24 -4.65 -9.93
C LYS A 180 -15.74 -3.38 -9.24
N MET A 181 -16.93 -3.42 -8.65
CA MET A 181 -17.48 -2.29 -7.90
C MET A 181 -16.67 -2.03 -6.63
N ASP A 182 -16.33 -3.08 -5.88
CA ASP A 182 -15.54 -2.99 -4.65
C ASP A 182 -14.13 -2.43 -4.92
N ILE A 183 -13.48 -2.87 -6.00
CA ILE A 183 -12.18 -2.33 -6.42
C ILE A 183 -12.30 -0.83 -6.73
N LYS A 184 -13.32 -0.41 -7.48
CA LYS A 184 -13.55 1.00 -7.79
C LYS A 184 -13.81 1.83 -6.52
N GLN A 185 -14.59 1.30 -5.58
CA GLN A 185 -14.88 1.96 -4.31
C GLN A 185 -13.62 2.13 -3.46
N LYS A 186 -12.78 1.08 -3.37
CA LYS A 186 -11.47 1.14 -2.68
C LYS A 186 -10.54 2.16 -3.32
N MET A 187 -10.48 2.24 -4.65
CA MET A 187 -9.68 3.25 -5.35
C MET A 187 -10.18 4.67 -5.10
N MET A 188 -11.49 4.89 -5.12
CA MET A 188 -12.08 6.20 -4.84
C MET A 188 -11.78 6.64 -3.41
N LEU A 189 -11.93 5.73 -2.44
CA LEU A 189 -11.62 5.99 -1.03
C LEU A 189 -10.13 6.31 -0.82
N ALA A 190 -9.23 5.56 -1.46
CA ALA A 190 -7.79 5.84 -1.40
C ALA A 190 -7.45 7.22 -1.98
N LYS A 191 -8.09 7.61 -3.08
CA LYS A 191 -7.93 8.94 -3.69
C LYS A 191 -8.44 10.07 -2.79
N GLN A 192 -9.57 9.86 -2.11
CA GLN A 192 -10.13 10.83 -1.15
C GLN A 192 -9.19 11.02 0.04
N LYS A 193 -8.71 9.93 0.64
CA LYS A 193 -7.74 10.00 1.76
C LYS A 193 -6.47 10.75 1.36
N LEU A 194 -5.91 10.46 0.18
CA LEU A 194 -4.74 11.18 -0.32
C LEU A 194 -5.00 12.68 -0.55
N ALA A 195 -6.22 13.04 -0.97
CA ALA A 195 -6.60 14.44 -1.16
C ALA A 195 -6.77 15.18 0.18
N GLU A 196 -7.37 14.52 1.17
CA GLU A 196 -7.54 15.02 2.53
C GLU A 196 -6.19 15.22 3.23
N GLU A 197 -5.29 14.23 3.17
CA GLU A 197 -3.92 14.34 3.68
C GLU A 197 -3.14 15.50 3.04
N LYS A 198 -3.30 15.71 1.72
CA LYS A 198 -2.68 16.85 1.03
C LYS A 198 -3.26 18.20 1.47
N LEU A 199 -4.54 18.26 1.82
CA LEU A 199 -5.18 19.49 2.28
C LEU A 199 -4.73 19.82 3.71
N LEU A 200 -4.72 18.83 4.60
CA LEU A 200 -4.19 18.96 5.96
C LEU A 200 -2.72 19.40 5.94
N ALA A 201 -1.87 18.78 5.13
CA ALA A 201 -0.46 19.17 5.01
C ALA A 201 -0.28 20.62 4.51
N LYS A 202 -1.17 21.10 3.61
CA LYS A 202 -1.17 22.50 3.16
C LYS A 202 -1.58 23.45 4.28
N GLU A 203 -2.63 23.12 5.03
CA GLU A 203 -3.09 23.93 6.16
C GLU A 203 -2.02 24.02 7.26
N GLU A 204 -1.38 22.91 7.61
CA GLU A 204 -0.27 22.88 8.56
C GLU A 204 0.92 23.73 8.09
N ALA A 205 1.30 23.64 6.82
CA ALA A 205 2.36 24.46 6.25
C ALA A 205 2.03 25.96 6.30
N ILE A 206 0.76 26.34 6.10
CA ILE A 206 0.29 27.73 6.24
C ILE A 206 0.40 28.18 7.71
N LYS A 207 -0.09 27.37 8.67
CA LYS A 207 -0.02 27.68 10.10
C LYS A 207 1.43 27.85 10.58
N GLN A 208 2.34 26.96 10.16
CA GLN A 208 3.76 27.08 10.49
C GLN A 208 4.38 28.38 9.93
N LYS A 209 4.06 28.76 8.69
CA LYS A 209 4.52 30.03 8.10
C LYS A 209 3.99 31.25 8.86
N GLN A 210 2.74 31.21 9.32
CA GLN A 210 2.16 32.29 10.13
C GLN A 210 2.86 32.41 11.49
N LEU A 211 3.12 31.28 12.16
CA LEU A 211 3.84 31.26 13.44
C LEU A 211 5.26 31.83 13.31
N LEU A 212 5.99 31.46 12.25
CA LEU A 212 7.32 32.00 11.97
C LEU A 212 7.31 33.52 11.72
N LYS A 213 6.26 34.05 11.07
CA LYS A 213 6.08 35.50 10.89
C LYS A 213 5.81 36.21 12.22
N GLN A 214 4.91 35.67 13.04
CA GLN A 214 4.64 36.23 14.38
C GLN A 214 5.87 36.20 15.27
N ASN A 215 6.64 35.10 15.27
CA ASN A 215 7.87 35.01 16.05
C ASN A 215 8.91 36.05 15.60
N LYS A 216 9.04 36.32 14.29
CA LYS A 216 9.90 37.40 13.78
C LYS A 216 9.42 38.78 14.26
N ILE A 217 8.13 39.07 14.20
CA ILE A 217 7.57 40.35 14.67
C ILE A 217 7.84 40.54 16.16
N ASN A 218 7.52 39.53 16.99
CA ASN A 218 7.74 39.57 18.43
C ASN A 218 9.23 39.71 18.79
N SER A 219 10.14 39.10 18.00
CA SER A 219 11.57 39.26 18.20
C SER A 219 12.08 40.69 17.87
N ILE A 220 11.49 41.35 16.87
CA ILE A 220 11.81 42.75 16.53
C ILE A 220 11.25 43.70 17.60
N GLU A 221 10.06 43.42 18.13
CA GLU A 221 9.47 44.20 19.22
C GLU A 221 10.28 44.06 20.52
N LYS A 222 10.77 42.85 20.85
CA LYS A 222 11.70 42.67 21.99
C LYS A 222 13.00 43.45 21.84
N ILE A 223 13.59 43.49 20.64
CA ILE A 223 14.81 44.28 20.38
C ILE A 223 14.56 45.79 20.56
N LYS A 224 13.35 46.29 20.24
CA LYS A 224 12.97 47.69 20.48
C LYS A 224 12.74 48.04 21.95
N VAL A 225 12.43 47.05 22.79
CA VAL A 225 12.23 47.25 24.23
C VAL A 225 13.57 47.20 24.99
N ASP A 226 14.53 46.39 24.54
CA ASP A 226 15.87 46.30 25.14
C ASP A 226 16.84 47.41 24.68
N LEU A 227 16.70 47.95 23.46
CA LEU A 227 17.35 49.21 23.07
C LEU A 227 16.37 50.37 23.28
N GLY A 228 16.28 50.87 24.51
CA GLY A 228 15.60 52.13 24.76
C GLY A 228 16.26 53.24 23.94
N LEU A 229 15.62 53.72 22.85
CA LEU A 229 16.03 54.96 22.21
C LEU A 229 14.93 55.66 21.41
N ALA A 230 14.72 56.91 21.82
CA ALA A 230 14.49 58.11 21.03
C ALA A 230 14.07 57.97 19.55
N VAL A 231 12.99 58.70 19.24
CA VAL A 231 12.64 59.36 17.97
C VAL A 231 13.72 59.27 16.88
N VAL A 232 13.40 58.54 15.81
CA VAL A 232 14.20 58.43 14.59
C VAL A 232 14.36 59.81 13.94
N ALA A 233 15.55 60.42 14.06
CA ALA A 233 15.93 61.59 13.29
C ALA A 233 16.37 61.15 11.88
N LEU A 234 15.69 61.67 10.85
CA LEU A 234 16.10 61.51 9.45
C LEU A 234 17.45 62.22 9.19
N PRO A 235 18.38 61.61 8.45
CA PRO A 235 19.66 62.24 8.13
C PRO A 235 19.44 63.31 7.04
N GLY A 236 19.42 64.59 7.43
CA GLY A 236 19.27 65.68 6.48
C GLY A 236 19.10 67.03 7.13
N CYS A 237 19.34 68.08 6.35
CA CYS A 237 19.18 69.45 6.80
C CYS A 237 17.70 69.71 7.18
N GLN A 238 17.47 70.27 8.37
CA GLN A 238 16.12 70.51 8.89
C GLN A 238 15.52 71.88 8.49
N GLN A 239 16.28 72.71 7.77
CA GLN A 239 15.83 74.03 7.33
C GLN A 239 14.86 73.97 6.13
N ILE A 240 13.88 74.87 6.12
CA ILE A 240 12.88 75.00 5.06
C ILE A 240 13.40 75.99 4.01
N LEU A 241 13.26 75.64 2.73
CA LEU A 241 13.67 76.53 1.65
C LEU A 241 12.79 77.79 1.63
N THR A 242 13.40 78.97 1.78
CA THR A 242 12.69 80.27 1.82
C THR A 242 12.52 80.90 0.43
N SER A 243 13.19 80.39 -0.61
CA SER A 243 13.18 80.94 -1.97
C SER A 243 13.28 79.85 -3.06
N GLY A 244 12.84 80.20 -4.28
CA GLY A 244 12.88 79.33 -5.47
C GLY A 244 11.63 78.45 -5.66
N LYS A 245 11.67 77.57 -6.67
CA LYS A 245 10.55 76.69 -7.07
C LYS A 245 10.07 75.74 -5.96
N ASN A 246 10.92 75.43 -4.99
CA ASN A 246 10.63 74.51 -3.88
C ASN A 246 10.46 75.24 -2.54
N LYS A 247 10.05 76.52 -2.56
CA LYS A 247 9.79 77.29 -1.34
C LYS A 247 8.76 76.58 -0.46
N GLY A 248 9.05 76.46 0.83
CA GLY A 248 8.21 75.74 1.79
C GLY A 248 8.53 74.25 1.95
N ALA A 249 9.37 73.67 1.08
CA ALA A 249 9.82 72.28 1.24
C ALA A 249 11.05 72.17 2.15
N GLN A 250 11.19 71.04 2.84
CA GLN A 250 12.38 70.72 3.63
C GLN A 250 13.62 70.57 2.74
N CYS A 251 14.76 71.05 3.22
CA CYS A 251 16.02 70.93 2.52
C CYS A 251 16.43 69.45 2.32
N CYS A 252 16.65 69.06 1.07
CA CYS A 252 17.12 67.71 0.72
C CYS A 252 18.65 67.52 0.84
N CYS A 253 19.37 68.48 1.45
CA CYS A 253 20.82 68.34 1.61
C CYS A 253 21.16 67.30 2.70
N LEU A 254 21.86 66.25 2.28
CA LEU A 254 22.37 65.18 3.15
C LEU A 254 23.65 65.57 3.90
N LYS A 255 24.44 66.51 3.36
CA LYS A 255 25.68 66.99 3.99
C LYS A 255 25.37 68.11 4.99
N ILE A 256 25.48 67.78 6.28
CA ILE A 256 25.36 68.72 7.39
C ILE A 256 26.71 69.41 7.64
N HIS A 257 26.68 70.71 7.89
CA HIS A 257 27.86 71.49 8.27
C HIS A 257 27.89 71.72 9.79
N THR A 258 26.90 72.40 10.35
CA THR A 258 26.78 72.72 11.78
C THR A 258 25.30 72.84 12.18
N ASN A 259 24.94 72.49 13.41
CA ASN A 259 23.58 72.59 13.97
C ASN A 259 22.45 72.04 13.07
N ASN A 260 22.61 70.84 12.50
CA ASN A 260 21.63 70.21 11.59
C ASN A 260 21.28 71.04 10.33
N MET A 261 22.17 71.95 9.93
CA MET A 261 22.04 72.75 8.71
C MET A 261 23.11 72.41 7.68
N CYS A 262 22.75 72.46 6.41
CA CYS A 262 23.74 72.38 5.33
C CYS A 262 24.51 73.70 5.21
N LEU A 263 25.67 73.66 4.55
CA LEU A 263 26.54 74.84 4.35
C LEU A 263 25.78 76.04 3.75
N ARG A 264 24.82 75.79 2.84
CA ARG A 264 23.97 76.82 2.25
C ARG A 264 23.12 77.54 3.31
N HIS A 265 22.48 76.80 4.21
CA HIS A 265 21.63 77.39 5.25
C HIS A 265 22.44 78.06 6.37
N HIS A 266 23.60 77.49 6.72
CA HIS A 266 24.53 78.14 7.65
C HIS A 266 25.00 79.51 7.15
N ASN A 267 25.37 79.60 5.86
CA ASN A 267 25.85 80.85 5.28
C ASN A 267 24.74 81.91 5.09
N LEU A 268 23.48 81.48 4.94
CA LEU A 268 22.34 82.40 4.86
C LEU A 268 22.02 83.05 6.21
N LEU A 269 22.16 82.31 7.31
CA LEU A 269 22.01 82.87 8.67
C LEU A 269 23.13 83.84 8.99
N ASN A 270 24.37 83.50 8.65
CA ASN A 270 25.53 84.35 8.93
C ASN A 270 25.59 85.62 8.05
N LYS A 271 24.87 85.66 6.92
CA LYS A 271 24.72 86.89 6.11
C LYS A 271 23.79 87.94 6.73
N HIS A 272 23.03 87.59 7.77
CA HIS A 272 22.06 88.48 8.41
C HIS A 272 22.43 88.92 9.83
N MET A 273 23.66 88.68 10.31
CA MET A 273 24.12 89.29 11.56
C MET A 273 24.53 90.76 11.32
N PRO A 274 23.92 91.75 12.01
CA PRO A 274 24.49 93.09 12.07
C PRO A 274 25.81 93.01 12.83
N VAL A 275 26.84 93.65 12.29
CA VAL A 275 28.10 93.91 12.99
C VAL A 275 27.76 94.77 14.21
N VAL A 276 27.84 94.19 15.40
CA VAL A 276 27.83 94.95 16.65
C VAL A 276 29.29 95.10 17.07
N GLU A 277 29.81 96.30 16.89
CA GLU A 277 31.08 96.75 17.45
C GLU A 277 31.05 96.56 18.98
N SER A 278 32.09 95.97 19.54
CA SER A 278 32.38 96.09 20.98
C SER A 278 33.75 96.73 21.14
N ILE A 279 33.68 97.91 21.78
CA ILE A 279 34.76 98.75 22.26
C ILE A 279 35.61 97.92 23.23
N GLY A 280 36.93 98.00 23.06
CA GLY A 280 37.88 97.33 23.94
C GLY A 280 38.00 98.01 25.30
N GLU A 281 38.33 97.21 26.31
CA GLU A 281 39.02 97.69 27.51
C GLU A 281 40.27 96.85 27.74
N LYS A 282 41.35 97.59 27.98
CA LYS A 282 42.71 97.15 28.32
C LYS A 282 42.75 96.52 29.70
N ILE A 283 43.56 95.47 29.88
CA ILE A 283 44.77 95.46 30.74
C ILE A 283 45.82 94.62 30.02
#